data_AF-A0A1F5NMV6-F1
#
_entry.id   AF-A0A1F5NMV6-F1
#
_cell.length_a   1.000
_cell.length_b   1.000
_cell.length_c   1.000
_cell.angle_alpha   90.00
_cell.angle_beta   90.00
_cell.angle_gamma   90.00
#
_symmetry.space_group_name_H-M   'P 1'
#
loop_
_entity.id
_entity.type
_entity.pdbx_description
1 polymer ?
#
loop_
_entity_poly.entity_id
_entity_poly.type
_entity_poly.pdbx_seq_one_letter_code
_entity_poly.pdbx_strand_id
1 'polypeptide(L)'
;MPNLNNTKATNQTNMKSEKTEGGAEDREISTLNTPAVESFLDPARVAEVWPENIATNQEFLEQVEERKKLVENFDGVFGRLPRPDISFQAATEESLVTEDQVKKAYDSLTELLKSGHDYDRIVLYLPFEMLPDKKWKPGKKLKKSANDFRQSYMKAWRGLLQTHDVRANFVDGDVLEAEQRKDDLPRVVKAAHLIPVLVQKGLLKAGYAISLMNNTEDPVLKQSIGEALFVMADMVLIPENKLPKNLPERKFAEKPENVSEKRKKWLAEKGKPVEALTQPSIDAPRLKSPFSQNLESMSQETSEIQGMVRSAETNTELSQFIYPVALVFGSRLKGYGGPEADIDLAVFVKPGADFEQRKKLQALLRQNFQHEKIGNEIVEFWLEDKDGKMQIRNFDSHEVTLGENSWTHVLFGGAWQGNENVIRELREKLLTPYLTETEDRQTRLEELERDTLQYRLMHKGYKKNFPQCGGIHTEHSDKIDSKSMFYDSGYRQLATRLFASRVFIPKLPAPKK
;
A
#
# COMPACT_ATOMS: atom_id res chain seq x y z
N MET A 1 70.59 -16.96 36.24
CA MET A 1 70.04 -16.25 37.42
C MET A 1 69.21 -15.06 36.92
N PRO A 2 68.00 -14.83 37.42
CA PRO A 2 66.89 -15.80 37.32
C PRO A 2 65.59 -15.21 36.76
N ASN A 3 64.79 -16.14 36.23
CA ASN A 3 63.35 -16.09 36.00
C ASN A 3 62.56 -15.57 37.20
N LEU A 4 61.41 -14.94 36.93
CA LEU A 4 60.24 -15.04 37.81
C LEU A 4 58.95 -15.10 36.97
N ASN A 5 58.33 -16.28 37.06
CA ASN A 5 56.99 -16.62 36.63
C ASN A 5 55.95 -15.73 37.33
N ASN A 6 54.85 -15.42 36.64
CA ASN A 6 53.63 -15.03 37.33
C ASN A 6 52.42 -15.74 36.73
N THR A 7 52.01 -16.77 37.46
CA THR A 7 50.81 -17.60 37.30
C THR A 7 49.59 -16.77 37.67
N LYS A 8 48.65 -16.56 36.75
CA LYS A 8 47.28 -16.13 37.10
C LYS A 8 46.35 -17.34 37.04
N ALA A 9 45.85 -17.70 38.22
CA ALA A 9 44.82 -18.69 38.42
C ALA A 9 43.48 -18.18 37.90
N THR A 10 42.83 -18.96 37.03
CA THR A 10 41.46 -18.73 36.59
C THR A 10 40.54 -19.59 37.46
N ASN A 11 39.83 -18.96 38.40
CA ASN A 11 38.74 -19.59 39.14
C ASN A 11 37.55 -19.79 38.19
N GLN A 12 37.31 -21.03 37.77
CA GLN A 12 36.05 -21.46 37.18
C GLN A 12 35.02 -21.64 38.30
N THR A 13 34.10 -20.69 38.42
CA THR A 13 32.92 -20.81 39.26
C THR A 13 31.82 -21.47 38.43
N ASN A 14 31.49 -22.73 38.76
CA ASN A 14 30.36 -23.47 38.20
C ASN A 14 29.04 -22.78 38.59
N MET A 15 28.46 -21.99 37.68
CA MET A 15 27.02 -21.74 37.69
C MET A 15 26.34 -22.85 36.90
N LYS A 16 25.75 -23.81 37.61
CA LYS A 16 24.71 -24.69 37.07
C LYS A 16 23.46 -23.82 36.86
N SER A 17 23.21 -23.40 35.62
CA SER A 17 21.89 -22.93 35.23
C SER A 17 20.97 -24.14 35.12
N GLU A 18 19.94 -24.18 35.97
CA GLU A 18 18.78 -25.04 35.77
C GLU A 18 18.10 -24.62 34.47
N LYS A 19 18.22 -25.47 33.45
CA LYS A 19 17.38 -25.40 32.25
C LYS A 19 15.98 -25.78 32.67
N THR A 20 15.09 -24.80 32.80
CA THR A 20 13.65 -25.03 32.71
C THR A 20 13.34 -25.53 31.30
N GLU A 21 13.05 -26.83 31.20
CA GLU A 21 12.44 -27.47 30.04
C GLU A 21 11.01 -26.96 29.86
N GLY A 22 10.87 -25.75 29.29
CA GLY A 22 9.65 -25.27 28.68
C GLY A 22 9.89 -25.25 27.18
N GLY A 23 9.58 -26.36 26.50
CA GLY A 23 9.68 -26.47 25.05
C GLY A 23 8.79 -25.41 24.38
N ALA A 24 9.41 -24.34 23.87
CA ALA A 24 8.81 -23.55 22.82
C ALA A 24 8.79 -24.45 21.58
N GLU A 25 7.71 -25.22 21.41
CA GLU A 25 7.39 -25.76 20.09
C GLU A 25 7.30 -24.55 19.15
N ASP A 26 8.19 -24.50 18.15
CA ASP A 26 8.08 -23.59 17.01
C ASP A 26 6.71 -23.83 16.36
N ARG A 27 5.70 -23.08 16.81
CA ARG A 27 4.37 -23.11 16.22
C ARG A 27 4.47 -22.43 14.87
N GLU A 28 4.66 -23.22 13.83
CA GLU A 28 4.59 -22.79 12.44
C GLU A 28 3.25 -22.07 12.22
N ILE A 29 3.30 -20.78 11.88
CA ILE A 29 2.10 -19.99 11.60
C ILE A 29 1.45 -20.59 10.36
N SER A 30 0.25 -21.16 10.52
CA SER A 30 -0.54 -21.68 9.40
C SER A 30 -0.65 -20.63 8.31
N THR A 31 -0.33 -21.00 7.07
CA THR A 31 -0.31 -20.08 5.94
C THR A 31 -1.71 -19.52 5.62
N LEU A 32 -2.77 -20.23 6.02
CA LEU A 32 -4.15 -19.77 6.00
C LEU A 32 -4.37 -18.51 6.85
N ASN A 33 -3.55 -18.29 7.87
CA ASN A 33 -3.65 -17.13 8.75
C ASN A 33 -2.99 -15.88 8.17
N THR A 34 -2.26 -16.01 7.06
CA THR A 34 -1.60 -14.88 6.41
C THR A 34 -2.56 -14.12 5.47
N PRO A 35 -2.30 -12.83 5.18
CA PRO A 35 -3.12 -12.07 4.25
C PRO A 35 -3.21 -12.69 2.86
N ALA A 36 -4.43 -12.79 2.32
CA ALA A 36 -4.68 -13.45 1.04
C ALA A 36 -3.87 -12.82 -0.12
N VAL A 37 -3.65 -11.51 -0.08
CA VAL A 37 -2.85 -10.78 -1.09
C VAL A 37 -1.42 -11.32 -1.23
N GLU A 38 -0.84 -11.93 -0.19
CA GLU A 38 0.53 -12.45 -0.25
C GLU A 38 0.65 -13.70 -1.11
N SER A 39 -0.43 -14.48 -1.25
CA SER A 39 -0.46 -15.62 -2.18
C SER A 39 -0.32 -15.19 -3.64
N PHE A 40 -0.61 -13.93 -3.97
CA PHE A 40 -0.48 -13.38 -5.33
C PHE A 40 0.95 -13.05 -5.74
N LEU A 41 1.94 -13.35 -4.89
CA LEU A 41 3.37 -13.25 -5.18
C LEU A 41 4.10 -14.58 -5.03
N ASP A 42 3.38 -15.65 -4.73
CA ASP A 42 3.95 -16.97 -4.55
C ASP A 42 3.02 -18.05 -5.12
N PRO A 43 3.22 -18.45 -6.39
CA PRO A 43 2.40 -19.48 -7.02
C PRO A 43 2.33 -20.78 -6.23
N ALA A 44 3.39 -21.12 -5.48
CA ALA A 44 3.42 -22.35 -4.68
C ALA A 44 2.41 -22.31 -3.52
N ARG A 45 2.11 -21.11 -3.01
CA ARG A 45 1.18 -20.90 -1.89
C ARG A 45 -0.26 -20.67 -2.31
N VAL A 46 -0.55 -20.57 -3.62
CA VAL A 46 -1.91 -20.34 -4.11
C VAL A 46 -2.85 -21.47 -3.68
N ALA A 47 -2.42 -22.73 -3.79
CA ALA A 47 -3.24 -23.90 -3.44
C ALA A 47 -3.56 -24.01 -1.93
N GLU A 48 -2.79 -23.32 -1.08
CA GLU A 48 -3.03 -23.25 0.36
C GLU A 48 -4.17 -22.27 0.69
N VAL A 49 -4.30 -21.19 -0.09
CA VAL A 49 -5.20 -20.06 0.18
C VAL A 49 -6.50 -20.14 -0.61
N TRP A 50 -6.44 -20.66 -1.84
CA TRP A 50 -7.54 -20.62 -2.81
C TRP A 50 -8.12 -22.01 -3.07
N PRO A 51 -9.42 -22.10 -3.42
CA PRO A 51 -10.02 -23.36 -3.82
C PRO A 51 -9.38 -23.91 -5.10
N GLU A 52 -9.47 -25.23 -5.30
CA GLU A 52 -8.75 -25.95 -6.36
C GLU A 52 -9.03 -25.40 -7.77
N ASN A 53 -10.28 -25.03 -8.06
CA ASN A 53 -10.67 -24.45 -9.35
C ASN A 53 -10.00 -23.10 -9.66
N ILE A 54 -9.56 -22.37 -8.64
CA ILE A 54 -8.78 -21.12 -8.79
C ILE A 54 -7.30 -21.46 -8.81
N ALA A 55 -6.84 -22.31 -7.89
CA ALA A 55 -5.44 -22.66 -7.76
C ALA A 55 -4.87 -23.43 -8.96
N THR A 56 -5.72 -24.07 -9.76
CA THR A 56 -5.35 -24.77 -10.99
C THR A 56 -5.67 -23.96 -12.25
N ASN A 57 -6.22 -22.75 -12.12
CA ASN A 57 -6.54 -21.91 -13.26
C ASN A 57 -5.25 -21.31 -13.86
N GLN A 58 -4.94 -21.72 -15.10
CA GLN A 58 -3.69 -21.32 -15.76
C GLN A 58 -3.55 -19.81 -15.97
N GLU A 59 -4.62 -19.12 -16.37
CA GLU A 59 -4.59 -17.66 -16.59
C GLU A 59 -4.40 -16.89 -15.27
N PHE A 60 -4.96 -17.40 -14.17
CA PHE A 60 -4.73 -16.86 -12.82
C PHE A 60 -3.26 -17.03 -12.40
N LEU A 61 -2.71 -18.24 -12.56
CA LEU A 61 -1.33 -18.54 -12.19
C LEU A 61 -0.32 -17.74 -13.03
N GLU A 62 -0.58 -17.54 -14.32
CA GLU A 62 0.24 -16.71 -15.20
C GLU A 62 0.29 -15.27 -14.70
N GLN A 63 -0.83 -14.67 -14.31
CA GLN A 63 -0.85 -13.32 -13.75
C GLN A 63 -0.08 -13.22 -12.41
N VAL A 64 -0.18 -14.24 -11.56
CA VAL A 64 0.58 -14.31 -10.30
C VAL A 64 2.08 -14.38 -10.57
N GLU A 65 2.51 -15.21 -11.54
CA GLU A 65 3.92 -15.36 -11.92
C GLU A 65 4.47 -14.10 -12.59
N GLU A 66 3.72 -13.48 -13.50
CA GLU A 66 4.06 -12.18 -14.08
C GLU A 66 4.23 -11.12 -13.01
N ARG A 67 3.36 -11.15 -11.99
CA ARG A 67 3.44 -10.19 -10.90
C ARG A 67 4.67 -10.40 -10.02
N LYS A 68 4.94 -11.65 -9.63
CA LYS A 68 6.14 -12.03 -8.90
C LYS A 68 7.41 -11.58 -9.65
N LYS A 69 7.48 -11.89 -10.94
CA LYS A 69 8.60 -11.50 -11.82
C LYS A 69 8.79 -9.99 -11.89
N LEU A 70 7.72 -9.19 -11.93
CA LEU A 70 7.81 -7.72 -11.88
C LEU A 70 8.48 -7.26 -10.58
N VAL A 71 8.05 -7.79 -9.44
CA VAL A 71 8.62 -7.45 -8.12
C VAL A 71 10.09 -7.85 -8.03
N GLU A 72 10.44 -9.07 -8.44
CA GLU A 72 11.81 -9.56 -8.47
C GLU A 72 12.72 -8.71 -9.37
N ASN A 73 12.21 -8.29 -10.54
CA ASN A 73 12.95 -7.41 -11.46
C ASN A 73 13.19 -6.02 -10.84
N PHE A 74 12.23 -5.47 -10.09
CA PHE A 74 12.46 -4.26 -9.32
C PHE A 74 13.50 -4.46 -8.24
N ASP A 75 13.41 -5.52 -7.45
CA ASP A 75 14.36 -5.78 -6.37
C ASP A 75 15.78 -6.04 -6.88
N GLY A 76 15.90 -6.71 -8.03
CA GLY A 76 17.17 -6.92 -8.71
C GLY A 76 17.90 -5.63 -9.10
N VAL A 77 17.16 -4.53 -9.33
CA VAL A 77 17.74 -3.21 -9.63
C VAL A 77 17.83 -2.35 -8.36
N PHE A 78 16.69 -2.12 -7.70
CA PHE A 78 16.58 -1.26 -6.53
C PHE A 78 17.39 -1.71 -5.33
N GLY A 79 17.58 -3.03 -5.14
CA GLY A 79 18.42 -3.57 -4.07
C GLY A 79 19.92 -3.33 -4.27
N ARG A 80 20.35 -2.97 -5.49
CA ARG A 80 21.75 -2.69 -5.82
C ARG A 80 22.11 -1.21 -5.83
N LEU A 81 21.12 -0.32 -5.73
CA LEU A 81 21.36 1.12 -5.71
C LEU A 81 21.77 1.55 -4.30
N PRO A 82 22.94 2.21 -4.11
CA PRO A 82 23.36 2.68 -2.80
C PRO A 82 22.50 3.85 -2.30
N ARG A 83 21.83 4.58 -3.20
CA ARG A 83 20.85 5.63 -2.87
C ARG A 83 19.68 5.61 -3.87
N PRO A 84 18.46 6.00 -3.44
CA PRO A 84 17.27 5.92 -4.29
C PRO A 84 17.22 7.01 -5.37
N ASP A 85 18.03 8.06 -5.26
CA ASP A 85 18.13 9.17 -6.22
C ASP A 85 19.10 8.90 -7.39
N ILE A 86 19.67 7.68 -7.47
CA ILE A 86 20.54 7.27 -8.57
C ILE A 86 19.68 6.79 -9.75
N SER A 87 19.83 7.46 -10.90
CA SER A 87 19.14 7.08 -12.14
C SER A 87 19.57 5.71 -12.67
N PHE A 88 18.66 5.03 -13.37
CA PHE A 88 19.00 3.77 -14.05
C PHE A 88 20.13 3.94 -15.06
N GLN A 89 20.22 5.09 -15.72
CA GLN A 89 21.33 5.44 -16.59
C GLN A 89 22.65 5.47 -15.81
N ALA A 90 22.74 6.28 -14.76
CA ALA A 90 23.94 6.40 -13.95
C ALA A 90 24.33 5.03 -13.34
N ALA A 91 23.35 4.28 -12.83
CA ALA A 91 23.60 2.95 -12.28
C ALA A 91 24.17 1.96 -13.31
N THR A 92 23.76 2.03 -14.59
CA THR A 92 24.38 1.23 -15.66
C THR A 92 25.77 1.71 -16.03
N GLU A 93 26.00 3.03 -16.07
CA GLU A 93 27.30 3.62 -16.42
C GLU A 93 28.36 3.34 -15.32
N GLU A 94 27.94 3.36 -14.06
CA GLU A 94 28.74 3.03 -12.88
C GLU A 94 28.81 1.52 -12.59
N SER A 95 28.21 0.68 -13.45
CA SER A 95 28.18 -0.79 -13.30
C SER A 95 27.57 -1.30 -11.98
N LEU A 96 26.73 -0.50 -11.31
CA LEU A 96 25.95 -0.92 -10.14
C LEU A 96 24.88 -1.95 -10.52
N VAL A 97 24.35 -1.83 -11.73
CA VAL A 97 23.38 -2.75 -12.35
C VAL A 97 23.74 -3.00 -13.80
N THR A 98 23.36 -4.15 -14.34
CA THR A 98 23.60 -4.47 -15.76
C THR A 98 22.49 -3.92 -16.65
N GLU A 99 22.79 -3.71 -17.94
CA GLU A 99 21.76 -3.37 -18.92
C GLU A 99 20.63 -4.40 -18.99
N ASP A 100 20.93 -5.69 -18.76
CA ASP A 100 19.93 -6.77 -18.78
C ASP A 100 18.96 -6.66 -17.61
N GLN A 101 19.43 -6.31 -16.41
CA GLN A 101 18.56 -6.10 -15.25
C GLN A 101 17.59 -4.94 -15.48
N VAL A 102 18.10 -3.82 -15.99
CA VAL A 102 17.26 -2.65 -16.32
C VAL A 102 16.28 -2.97 -17.45
N LYS A 103 16.74 -3.73 -18.46
CA LYS A 103 15.89 -4.18 -19.57
C LYS A 103 14.71 -5.01 -19.04
N LYS A 104 14.97 -5.99 -18.16
CA LYS A 104 13.92 -6.84 -17.57
C LYS A 104 12.90 -6.03 -16.78
N ALA A 105 13.34 -5.05 -15.99
CA ALA A 105 12.45 -4.14 -15.28
C ALA A 105 11.54 -3.34 -16.23
N TYR A 106 12.09 -2.79 -17.32
CA TYR A 106 11.27 -2.08 -18.32
C TYR A 106 10.33 -3.00 -19.11
N ASP A 107 10.75 -4.22 -19.43
CA ASP A 107 9.89 -5.18 -20.13
C ASP A 107 8.69 -5.57 -19.26
N SER A 108 8.91 -5.94 -17.99
CA SER A 108 7.81 -6.30 -17.08
C SER A 108 6.86 -5.13 -16.81
N LEU A 109 7.37 -3.90 -16.72
CA LEU A 109 6.51 -2.71 -16.63
C LEU A 109 5.72 -2.45 -17.91
N THR A 110 6.33 -2.69 -19.07
CA THR A 110 5.67 -2.56 -20.36
C THR A 110 4.55 -3.58 -20.51
N GLU A 111 4.78 -4.82 -20.08
CA GLU A 111 3.78 -5.89 -20.03
C GLU A 111 2.62 -5.51 -19.11
N LEU A 112 2.92 -5.06 -17.88
CA LEU A 112 1.91 -4.58 -16.93
C LEU A 112 1.03 -3.48 -17.52
N LEU A 113 1.63 -2.43 -18.09
CA LEU A 113 0.89 -1.28 -18.66
C LEU A 113 0.15 -1.62 -19.97
N LYS A 114 0.42 -2.79 -20.57
CA LYS A 114 -0.31 -3.28 -21.75
C LYS A 114 -1.46 -4.23 -21.38
N SER A 115 -1.48 -4.76 -20.16
CA SER A 115 -2.49 -5.71 -19.69
C SER A 115 -3.88 -5.08 -19.48
N GLY A 116 -3.98 -3.75 -19.42
CA GLY A 116 -5.24 -3.02 -19.23
C GLY A 116 -5.02 -1.68 -18.54
N HIS A 117 -6.11 -1.02 -18.15
CA HIS A 117 -6.07 0.28 -17.46
C HIS A 117 -5.98 0.17 -15.93
N ASP A 118 -6.32 -0.99 -15.36
CA ASP A 118 -6.30 -1.30 -13.91
C ASP A 118 -5.02 -0.83 -13.19
N TYR A 119 -3.87 -0.94 -13.86
CA TYR A 119 -2.57 -0.71 -13.26
C TYR A 119 -1.87 0.54 -13.81
N ASP A 120 -2.55 1.36 -14.62
CA ASP A 120 -1.98 2.59 -15.18
C ASP A 120 -1.47 3.52 -14.08
N ARG A 121 -2.14 3.53 -12.92
CA ARG A 121 -1.82 4.37 -11.76
C ARG A 121 -0.41 4.15 -11.19
N ILE A 122 0.26 3.01 -11.49
CA ILE A 122 1.66 2.80 -11.09
C ILE A 122 2.58 3.92 -11.57
N VAL A 123 2.29 4.55 -12.72
CA VAL A 123 3.12 5.62 -13.31
C VAL A 123 3.21 6.86 -12.41
N LEU A 124 2.25 7.07 -11.51
CA LEU A 124 2.31 8.15 -10.52
C LEU A 124 3.45 7.95 -9.53
N TYR A 125 3.77 6.69 -9.22
CA TYR A 125 4.71 6.31 -8.17
C TYR A 125 6.11 5.96 -8.67
N LEU A 126 6.31 5.71 -9.97
CA LEU A 126 7.61 5.32 -10.53
C LEU A 126 8.70 6.39 -10.31
N PRO A 127 9.85 6.09 -9.69
CA PRO A 127 10.93 7.05 -9.46
C PRO A 127 11.31 7.83 -10.73
N PHE A 128 11.61 9.12 -10.60
CA PHE A 128 11.95 9.96 -11.76
C PHE A 128 13.28 9.50 -12.39
N GLU A 129 14.14 8.95 -11.55
CA GLU A 129 15.40 8.26 -11.79
C GLU A 129 15.24 7.04 -12.71
N MET A 130 14.05 6.44 -12.70
CA MET A 130 13.69 5.29 -13.54
C MET A 130 13.20 5.72 -14.93
N LEU A 131 12.83 6.99 -15.13
CA LEU A 131 12.32 7.43 -16.42
C LEU A 131 13.47 7.56 -17.42
N PRO A 132 13.47 6.81 -18.53
CA PRO A 132 14.59 6.79 -19.46
C PRO A 132 14.65 8.10 -20.22
N ASP A 133 15.67 8.90 -19.95
CA ASP A 133 15.93 10.16 -20.65
C ASP A 133 16.00 9.91 -22.16
N LYS A 134 15.40 10.80 -22.95
CA LYS A 134 15.45 10.72 -24.41
C LYS A 134 16.87 10.78 -24.96
N LYS A 135 17.79 11.43 -24.24
CA LYS A 135 19.21 11.56 -24.60
C LYS A 135 20.05 10.34 -24.25
N TRP A 136 19.53 9.41 -23.42
CA TRP A 136 20.25 8.20 -23.02
C TRP A 136 20.48 7.28 -24.23
N LYS A 137 21.71 6.78 -24.38
CA LYS A 137 22.16 5.94 -25.50
C LYS A 137 22.64 4.56 -25.02
N PRO A 138 21.76 3.70 -24.48
CA PRO A 138 22.14 2.35 -24.05
C PRO A 138 22.36 1.42 -25.25
N GLY A 139 22.82 0.20 -24.97
CA GLY A 139 22.92 -0.88 -25.93
C GLY A 139 21.59 -1.20 -26.63
N LYS A 140 21.66 -1.84 -27.81
CA LYS A 140 20.51 -2.01 -28.72
C LYS A 140 19.29 -2.66 -28.05
N LYS A 141 19.50 -3.69 -27.22
CA LYS A 141 18.42 -4.43 -26.55
C LYS A 141 17.72 -3.54 -25.51
N LEU A 142 18.49 -2.92 -24.62
CA LEU A 142 17.95 -2.01 -23.61
C LEU A 142 17.29 -0.77 -24.24
N LYS A 143 17.86 -0.24 -25.32
CA LYS A 143 17.26 0.88 -26.08
C LYS A 143 15.85 0.55 -26.57
N LYS A 144 15.62 -0.67 -27.07
CA LYS A 144 14.29 -1.11 -27.50
C LYS A 144 13.32 -1.14 -26.31
N SER A 145 13.66 -1.86 -25.24
CA SER A 145 12.83 -1.97 -24.04
C SER A 145 12.52 -0.60 -23.40
N ALA A 146 13.52 0.29 -23.33
CA ALA A 146 13.32 1.66 -22.85
C ALA A 146 12.35 2.46 -23.74
N ASN A 147 12.42 2.30 -25.07
CA ASN A 147 11.47 2.95 -25.99
C ASN A 147 10.05 2.41 -25.81
N ASP A 148 9.89 1.08 -25.72
CA ASP A 148 8.60 0.42 -25.56
C ASP A 148 7.95 0.82 -24.21
N PHE A 149 8.77 0.91 -23.16
CA PHE A 149 8.34 1.42 -21.86
C PHE A 149 7.92 2.90 -21.93
N ARG A 150 8.69 3.79 -22.57
CA ARG A 150 8.29 5.21 -22.74
C ARG A 150 6.92 5.34 -23.40
N GLN A 151 6.66 4.55 -24.44
CA GLN A 151 5.38 4.60 -25.15
C GLN A 151 4.23 4.16 -24.25
N SER A 152 4.42 3.06 -23.51
CA SER A 152 3.41 2.51 -22.61
C SER A 152 3.16 3.44 -21.41
N TYR A 153 4.22 3.97 -20.80
CA TYR A 153 4.15 4.98 -19.75
C TYR A 153 3.37 6.22 -20.21
N MET A 154 3.71 6.77 -21.40
CA MET A 154 3.05 7.98 -21.91
C MET A 154 1.60 7.72 -22.33
N LYS A 155 1.23 6.47 -22.67
CA LYS A 155 -0.17 6.09 -22.91
C LYS A 155 -0.95 6.11 -21.59
N ALA A 156 -0.45 5.40 -20.58
CA ALA A 156 -1.04 5.36 -19.23
C ALA A 156 -1.17 6.76 -18.62
N TRP A 157 -0.09 7.54 -18.64
CA TRP A 157 -0.09 8.93 -18.15
C TRP A 157 -1.15 9.81 -18.80
N ARG A 158 -1.39 9.68 -20.11
CA ARG A 158 -2.46 10.44 -20.80
C ARG A 158 -3.86 10.01 -20.34
N GLY A 159 -4.08 8.71 -20.13
CA GLY A 159 -5.35 8.20 -19.59
C GLY A 159 -5.66 8.80 -18.22
N LEU A 160 -4.64 8.90 -17.37
CA LEU A 160 -4.76 9.47 -16.02
C LEU A 160 -4.96 10.99 -15.99
N LEU A 161 -4.89 11.70 -17.12
CA LEU A 161 -5.24 13.13 -17.16
C LEU A 161 -6.75 13.37 -16.94
N GLN A 162 -7.57 12.32 -17.03
CA GLN A 162 -9.01 12.38 -16.77
C GLN A 162 -9.38 11.96 -15.33
N THR A 163 -8.40 11.59 -14.51
CA THR A 163 -8.62 11.09 -13.16
C THR A 163 -8.50 12.21 -12.13
N HIS A 164 -9.55 12.39 -11.31
CA HIS A 164 -9.61 13.39 -10.26
C HIS A 164 -9.38 12.76 -8.90
N ASP A 165 -8.19 12.93 -8.35
CA ASP A 165 -7.85 12.41 -7.03
C ASP A 165 -8.15 13.43 -5.93
N VAL A 166 -8.42 12.93 -4.72
CA VAL A 166 -8.40 13.78 -3.51
C VAL A 166 -6.96 14.24 -3.28
N ARG A 167 -6.73 15.55 -3.24
CA ARG A 167 -5.37 16.11 -3.16
C ARG A 167 -4.62 15.70 -1.88
N ALA A 168 -5.32 15.58 -0.76
CA ALA A 168 -4.74 15.18 0.52
C ALA A 168 -4.02 13.83 0.47
N ASN A 169 -4.47 12.89 -0.39
CA ASN A 169 -3.80 11.61 -0.64
C ASN A 169 -2.32 11.74 -1.00
N PHE A 170 -1.95 12.83 -1.68
CA PHE A 170 -0.58 13.08 -2.16
C PHE A 170 0.16 14.15 -1.36
N VAL A 171 -0.50 14.82 -0.43
CA VAL A 171 0.12 15.86 0.41
C VAL A 171 0.61 15.23 1.70
N ASP A 172 -0.30 14.59 2.43
CA ASP A 172 -0.01 14.09 3.76
C ASP A 172 -0.83 12.86 4.16
N GLY A 173 -1.60 12.27 3.23
CA GLY A 173 -2.38 11.06 3.42
C GLY A 173 -3.52 11.18 4.44
N ASP A 174 -3.78 12.39 4.96
CA ASP A 174 -4.83 12.64 5.96
C ASP A 174 -6.13 13.04 5.25
N VAL A 175 -6.84 12.02 4.76
CA VAL A 175 -8.16 12.20 4.16
C VAL A 175 -9.21 12.13 5.26
N LEU A 176 -10.02 13.18 5.37
CA LEU A 176 -11.16 13.19 6.28
C LEU A 176 -12.21 12.15 5.86
N GLU A 177 -12.80 11.46 6.82
CA GLU A 177 -14.00 10.66 6.57
C GLU A 177 -15.18 11.55 6.15
N ALA A 178 -16.15 11.00 5.40
CA ALA A 178 -17.22 11.78 4.79
C ALA A 178 -18.07 12.54 5.84
N GLU A 179 -18.23 11.95 7.03
CA GLU A 179 -19.00 12.50 8.13
C GLU A 179 -18.27 13.65 8.85
N GLN A 180 -16.96 13.79 8.63
CA GLN A 180 -16.13 14.83 9.23
C GLN A 180 -15.94 16.06 8.32
N ARG A 181 -16.49 16.04 7.10
CA ARG A 181 -16.32 17.11 6.09
C ARG A 181 -17.61 17.91 5.96
N LYS A 182 -17.45 19.22 5.69
CA LYS A 182 -18.56 20.09 5.27
C LYS A 182 -18.79 20.05 3.76
N ASP A 183 -17.69 19.99 3.01
CA ASP A 183 -17.65 20.06 1.55
C ASP A 183 -16.79 18.92 0.97
N ASP A 184 -16.89 18.72 -0.35
CA ASP A 184 -15.96 17.83 -1.05
C ASP A 184 -14.51 18.30 -0.90
N LEU A 185 -13.61 17.34 -0.79
CA LEU A 185 -12.19 17.64 -0.60
C LEU A 185 -11.60 18.19 -1.91
N PRO A 186 -10.64 19.14 -1.83
CA PRO A 186 -9.98 19.64 -3.03
C PRO A 186 -9.45 18.53 -3.92
N ARG A 187 -9.83 18.55 -5.19
CA ARG A 187 -9.41 17.58 -6.20
C ARG A 187 -8.15 18.03 -6.92
N VAL A 188 -7.42 17.07 -7.48
CA VAL A 188 -6.21 17.30 -8.29
C VAL A 188 -6.15 16.25 -9.40
N VAL A 189 -5.61 16.62 -10.56
CA VAL A 189 -5.17 15.63 -11.55
C VAL A 189 -3.69 15.36 -11.31
N LYS A 190 -3.36 14.36 -10.50
CA LYS A 190 -1.97 14.17 -10.05
C LYS A 190 -1.01 13.86 -11.20
N ALA A 191 -1.50 13.22 -12.27
CA ALA A 191 -0.73 13.00 -13.48
C ALA A 191 -0.22 14.31 -14.12
N ALA A 192 -0.99 15.39 -14.06
CA ALA A 192 -0.56 16.70 -14.59
C ALA A 192 0.64 17.27 -13.82
N HIS A 193 0.77 16.99 -12.52
CA HIS A 193 1.92 17.42 -11.72
C HIS A 193 3.23 16.71 -12.08
N LEU A 194 3.21 15.67 -12.92
CA LEU A 194 4.42 15.02 -13.45
C LEU A 194 5.00 15.74 -14.67
N ILE A 195 4.24 16.66 -15.29
CA ILE A 195 4.63 17.39 -16.51
C ILE A 195 6.05 17.97 -16.44
N PRO A 196 6.50 18.64 -15.35
CA PRO A 196 7.83 19.26 -15.33
C PRO A 196 8.94 18.24 -15.57
N VAL A 197 8.85 17.07 -14.92
CA VAL A 197 9.83 16.00 -15.09
C VAL A 197 9.71 15.35 -16.46
N LEU A 198 8.50 15.15 -16.99
CA LEU A 198 8.32 14.58 -18.32
C LEU A 198 8.91 15.47 -19.43
N VAL A 199 8.82 16.79 -19.27
CA VAL A 199 9.48 17.75 -20.17
C VAL A 199 10.99 17.72 -20.00
N GLN A 200 11.49 17.72 -18.75
CA GLN A 200 12.92 17.62 -18.44
C GLN A 200 13.56 16.37 -19.08
N LYS A 201 12.88 15.22 -19.00
CA LYS A 201 13.31 13.93 -19.59
C LYS A 201 13.11 13.85 -21.11
N GLY A 202 12.49 14.86 -21.72
CA GLY A 202 12.19 14.91 -23.15
C GLY A 202 11.09 13.94 -23.61
N LEU A 203 10.28 13.43 -22.68
CA LEU A 203 9.12 12.57 -22.98
C LEU A 203 7.90 13.40 -23.40
N LEU A 204 7.84 14.65 -22.96
CA LEU A 204 6.80 15.62 -23.30
C LEU A 204 7.44 16.90 -23.86
N LYS A 205 6.78 17.54 -24.83
CA LYS A 205 7.19 18.88 -25.28
C LYS A 205 6.50 19.93 -24.43
N ALA A 206 7.20 20.98 -24.01
CA ALA A 206 6.61 22.07 -23.23
C ALA A 206 5.38 22.71 -23.90
N GLY A 207 5.43 22.93 -25.23
CA GLY A 207 4.30 23.49 -25.98
C GLY A 207 3.03 22.64 -25.94
N TYR A 208 3.15 21.31 -25.76
CA TYR A 208 2.00 20.44 -25.59
C TYR A 208 1.30 20.68 -24.25
N ALA A 209 2.04 20.87 -23.16
CA ALA A 209 1.46 21.17 -21.85
C ALA A 209 0.66 22.50 -21.87
N ILE A 210 1.20 23.53 -22.52
CA ILE A 210 0.51 24.81 -22.71
C ILE A 210 -0.77 24.62 -23.54
N SER A 211 -0.68 23.89 -24.66
CA SER A 211 -1.85 23.59 -25.48
C SER A 211 -2.92 22.80 -24.72
N LEU A 212 -2.51 21.83 -23.90
CA LEU A 212 -3.40 21.01 -23.09
C LEU A 212 -4.17 21.87 -22.08
N MET A 213 -3.51 22.79 -21.39
CA MET A 213 -4.15 23.73 -20.45
C MET A 213 -5.16 24.65 -21.16
N ASN A 214 -4.82 25.12 -22.37
CA ASN A 214 -5.67 26.05 -23.11
C ASN A 214 -6.90 25.38 -23.72
N ASN A 215 -6.81 24.08 -24.03
CA ASN A 215 -7.85 23.34 -24.76
C ASN A 215 -8.72 22.46 -23.85
N THR A 216 -8.38 22.33 -22.56
CA THR A 216 -9.21 21.57 -21.62
C THR A 216 -10.30 22.44 -21.01
N GLU A 217 -11.51 21.91 -20.99
CA GLU A 217 -12.67 22.48 -20.27
C GLU A 217 -12.74 21.97 -18.82
N ASP A 218 -11.96 20.94 -18.46
CA ASP A 218 -11.89 20.44 -17.09
C ASP A 218 -11.13 21.43 -16.19
N PRO A 219 -11.80 22.07 -15.20
CA PRO A 219 -11.19 23.08 -14.35
C PRO A 219 -10.11 22.49 -13.44
N VAL A 220 -10.25 21.24 -12.98
CA VAL A 220 -9.28 20.58 -12.09
C VAL A 220 -8.01 20.27 -12.87
N LEU A 221 -8.13 19.74 -14.08
CA LEU A 221 -6.99 19.51 -14.97
C LEU A 221 -6.31 20.82 -15.34
N LYS A 222 -7.08 21.85 -15.70
CA LYS A 222 -6.54 23.17 -16.07
C LYS A 222 -5.73 23.78 -14.94
N GLN A 223 -6.25 23.75 -13.71
CA GLN A 223 -5.54 24.20 -12.52
C GLN A 223 -4.26 23.37 -12.29
N SER A 224 -4.35 22.04 -12.35
CA SER A 224 -3.22 21.14 -12.10
C SER A 224 -2.08 21.33 -13.12
N ILE A 225 -2.40 21.58 -14.40
CA ILE A 225 -1.39 21.93 -15.41
C ILE A 225 -0.82 23.31 -15.14
N GLY A 226 -1.65 24.28 -14.77
CA GLY A 226 -1.22 25.62 -14.38
C GLY A 226 -0.16 25.60 -13.29
N GLU A 227 -0.41 24.85 -12.21
CA GLU A 227 0.54 24.65 -11.11
C GLU A 227 1.88 24.05 -11.61
N ALA A 228 1.82 23.07 -12.52
CA ALA A 228 3.01 22.49 -13.13
C ALA A 228 3.79 23.47 -14.02
N LEU A 229 3.12 24.39 -14.73
CA LEU A 229 3.79 25.38 -15.58
C LEU A 229 4.67 26.35 -14.77
N PHE A 230 4.25 26.75 -13.57
CA PHE A 230 5.08 27.55 -12.67
C PHE A 230 6.39 26.84 -12.34
N VAL A 231 6.32 25.56 -11.95
CA VAL A 231 7.51 24.75 -11.69
C VAL A 231 8.38 24.59 -12.94
N MET A 232 7.77 24.47 -14.12
CA MET A 232 8.52 24.42 -15.38
C MET A 232 9.29 25.71 -15.67
N ALA A 233 8.75 26.88 -15.32
CA ALA A 233 9.45 28.15 -15.49
C ALA A 233 10.67 28.23 -14.57
N ASP A 234 10.52 27.83 -13.29
CA ASP A 234 11.65 27.77 -12.36
C ASP A 234 12.75 26.81 -12.84
N MET A 235 12.37 25.70 -13.47
CA MET A 235 13.29 24.72 -14.07
C MET A 235 13.86 25.18 -15.43
N VAL A 236 13.56 26.39 -15.88
CA VAL A 236 14.01 26.96 -17.17
C VAL A 236 13.56 26.11 -18.38
N LEU A 237 12.43 25.42 -18.25
CA LEU A 237 11.85 24.60 -19.32
C LEU A 237 10.91 25.41 -20.23
N ILE A 238 10.41 26.54 -19.72
CA ILE A 238 9.63 27.55 -20.44
C ILE A 238 10.00 28.95 -19.97
N PRO A 239 9.83 29.99 -20.81
CA PRO A 239 9.99 31.36 -20.37
C PRO A 239 8.79 31.82 -19.52
N GLU A 240 9.03 32.70 -18.53
CA GLU A 240 8.01 33.24 -17.62
C GLU A 240 6.84 33.92 -18.33
N ASN A 241 7.07 34.53 -19.50
CA ASN A 241 6.01 35.17 -20.29
C ASN A 241 4.98 34.18 -20.89
N LYS A 242 5.21 32.87 -20.77
CA LYS A 242 4.26 31.81 -21.12
C LYS A 242 3.46 31.29 -19.92
N LEU A 243 3.71 31.82 -18.72
CA LEU A 243 2.94 31.46 -17.54
C LEU A 243 1.50 31.97 -17.65
N PRO A 244 0.52 31.21 -17.12
CA PRO A 244 -0.85 31.68 -17.00
C PRO A 244 -0.91 32.91 -16.10
N LYS A 245 -1.49 34.01 -16.61
CA LYS A 245 -1.64 35.26 -15.84
C LYS A 245 -2.65 35.15 -14.69
N ASN A 246 -3.66 34.29 -14.85
CA ASN A 246 -4.79 34.16 -13.93
C ASN A 246 -5.02 32.68 -13.60
N LEU A 247 -4.20 32.08 -12.72
CA LEU A 247 -4.61 30.82 -12.11
C LEU A 247 -5.63 31.09 -11.00
N PRO A 248 -6.69 30.29 -10.91
CA PRO A 248 -7.57 30.31 -9.75
C PRO A 248 -6.75 30.18 -8.47
N GLU A 249 -7.17 30.89 -7.43
CA GLU A 249 -6.57 30.71 -6.11
C GLU A 249 -6.75 29.26 -5.65
N ARG A 250 -5.69 28.71 -5.06
CA ARG A 250 -5.69 27.32 -4.60
C ARG A 250 -6.65 27.18 -3.42
N LYS A 251 -7.66 26.32 -3.56
CA LYS A 251 -8.48 25.88 -2.42
C LYS A 251 -7.69 24.88 -1.58
N PHE A 252 -7.58 25.17 -0.28
CA PHE A 252 -7.08 24.24 0.71
C PHE A 252 -8.25 23.54 1.40
N ALA A 253 -8.04 22.32 1.89
CA ALA A 253 -9.05 21.65 2.68
C ALA A 253 -9.30 22.46 3.96
N GLU A 254 -10.56 22.73 4.27
CA GLU A 254 -10.92 23.35 5.53
C GLU A 254 -10.51 22.44 6.69
N LYS A 255 -10.09 23.04 7.80
CA LYS A 255 -9.83 22.28 9.02
C LYS A 255 -11.18 21.82 9.59
N PRO A 256 -11.34 20.54 9.95
CA PRO A 256 -12.57 20.07 10.57
C PRO A 256 -12.83 20.83 11.88
N GLU A 257 -14.09 21.22 12.11
CA GLU A 257 -14.50 21.97 13.32
C GLU A 257 -14.35 21.13 14.59
N ASN A 258 -14.62 19.83 14.47
CA ASN A 258 -14.49 18.87 15.56
C ASN A 258 -13.48 17.79 15.16
N VAL A 259 -12.39 17.69 15.93
CA VAL A 259 -11.41 16.62 15.81
C VAL A 259 -11.44 15.76 17.06
N SER A 260 -11.42 14.44 16.88
CA SER A 260 -11.35 13.49 18.00
C SER A 260 -10.08 13.70 18.83
N GLU A 261 -10.09 13.33 20.11
CA GLU A 261 -8.89 13.40 20.96
C GLU A 261 -7.73 12.57 20.40
N LYS A 262 -8.03 11.40 19.79
CA LYS A 262 -7.04 10.59 19.04
C LYS A 262 -6.37 11.44 17.95
N ARG A 263 -7.16 12.19 17.17
CA ARG A 263 -6.66 13.06 16.09
C ARG A 263 -5.89 14.26 16.61
N LYS A 264 -6.34 14.90 17.71
CA LYS A 264 -5.60 16.01 18.34
C LYS A 264 -4.22 15.56 18.80
N LYS A 265 -4.14 14.42 19.50
CA LYS A 265 -2.87 13.82 19.92
C LYS A 265 -1.99 13.52 18.72
N TRP A 266 -2.57 12.93 17.67
CA TRP A 266 -1.85 12.64 16.44
C TRP A 266 -1.31 13.91 15.73
N LEU A 267 -2.11 14.99 15.62
CA LEU A 267 -1.69 16.26 15.02
C LEU A 267 -0.54 16.90 15.79
N ALA A 268 -0.54 16.79 17.12
CA ALA A 268 0.54 17.29 17.98
C ALA A 268 1.85 16.50 17.81
N GLU A 269 1.77 15.26 17.33
CA GLU A 269 2.93 14.39 17.09
C GLU A 269 3.43 14.43 15.63
N LYS A 270 2.56 14.63 14.63
CA LYS A 270 2.85 14.54 13.18
C LYS A 270 4.05 15.41 12.75
N GLY A 271 4.30 16.52 13.44
CA GLY A 271 5.37 17.46 13.13
C GLY A 271 6.66 17.29 13.93
N LYS A 272 6.69 16.42 14.95
CA LYS A 272 7.88 16.22 15.75
C LYS A 272 8.91 15.46 14.91
N PRO A 273 10.14 16.00 14.73
CA PRO A 273 11.21 15.21 14.14
C PRO A 273 11.39 13.99 15.03
N VAL A 274 11.24 12.79 14.47
CA VAL A 274 11.77 11.62 15.14
C VAL A 274 13.27 11.83 15.13
N GLU A 275 13.89 11.86 16.31
CA GLU A 275 15.35 11.87 16.45
C GLU A 275 15.88 10.88 15.44
N ALA A 276 16.57 11.40 14.41
CA ALA A 276 16.92 10.63 13.24
C ALA A 276 17.57 9.35 13.74
N LEU A 277 16.97 8.20 13.44
CA LEU A 277 17.58 6.91 13.70
C LEU A 277 18.85 6.89 12.84
N THR A 278 19.97 7.35 13.43
CA THR A 278 21.29 7.41 12.80
C THR A 278 21.86 6.02 12.53
N GLN A 279 21.15 4.98 12.97
CA GLN A 279 21.33 3.60 12.57
C GLN A 279 19.93 3.00 12.30
N PRO A 280 19.77 2.15 11.26
CA PRO A 280 18.59 1.30 11.17
C PRO A 280 18.57 0.43 12.43
N SER A 281 17.71 0.77 13.39
CA SER A 281 17.52 -0.07 14.57
C SER A 281 17.08 -1.45 14.10
N ILE A 282 17.44 -2.49 14.84
CA ILE A 282 16.89 -3.84 14.64
C ILE A 282 15.34 -3.81 14.70
N ASP A 283 14.78 -2.77 15.32
CA ASP A 283 13.35 -2.46 15.42
C ASP A 283 12.79 -1.56 14.30
N ALA A 284 13.53 -1.34 13.21
CA ALA A 284 13.07 -0.49 12.12
C ALA A 284 11.81 -1.11 11.47
N PRO A 285 10.71 -0.36 11.32
CA PRO A 285 9.47 -0.89 10.79
C PRO A 285 9.66 -1.53 9.41
N ARG A 286 9.19 -2.78 9.28
CA ARG A 286 9.32 -3.61 8.07
C ARG A 286 8.31 -3.18 7.00
N LEU A 287 8.37 -1.92 6.57
CA LEU A 287 7.42 -1.33 5.60
C LEU A 287 7.43 -2.03 4.24
N LYS A 288 8.52 -2.72 3.91
CA LYS A 288 8.70 -3.45 2.65
C LYS A 288 8.29 -4.92 2.74
N SER A 289 8.26 -5.49 3.95
CA SER A 289 8.09 -6.92 4.14
C SER A 289 6.65 -7.39 3.90
N PRO A 290 6.48 -8.70 3.62
CA PRO A 290 5.20 -9.39 3.86
C PRO A 290 4.63 -9.00 5.23
N PHE A 291 3.33 -8.75 5.27
CA PHE A 291 2.59 -8.52 6.51
C PHE A 291 2.64 -9.75 7.42
N SER A 292 2.71 -10.96 6.86
CA SER A 292 2.96 -12.19 7.62
C SER A 292 4.22 -12.12 8.50
N GLN A 293 5.29 -11.50 8.02
CA GLN A 293 6.51 -11.31 8.83
C GLN A 293 6.30 -10.33 10.00
N ASN A 294 5.28 -9.48 9.97
CA ASN A 294 4.95 -8.60 11.10
C ASN A 294 4.11 -9.33 12.16
N LEU A 295 3.44 -10.44 11.81
CA LEU A 295 2.73 -11.29 12.78
C LEU A 295 3.68 -11.92 13.79
N GLU A 296 4.95 -12.18 13.42
CA GLU A 296 5.99 -12.64 14.35
C GLU A 296 6.14 -11.69 15.55
N SER A 297 6.07 -10.38 15.29
CA SER A 297 6.14 -9.31 16.31
C SER A 297 4.82 -9.08 17.06
N MET A 298 3.78 -9.83 16.69
CA MET A 298 2.43 -9.80 17.28
C MET A 298 2.03 -11.20 17.77
N SER A 299 2.99 -12.10 18.03
CA SER A 299 2.72 -13.51 18.31
C SER A 299 1.87 -13.71 19.57
N GLN A 300 2.13 -12.93 20.62
CA GLN A 300 1.32 -12.92 21.84
C GLN A 300 -0.11 -12.47 21.53
N GLU A 301 -0.28 -11.30 20.92
CA GLU A 301 -1.62 -10.78 20.66
C GLU A 301 -2.40 -11.66 19.68
N THR A 302 -1.72 -12.26 18.69
CA THR A 302 -2.33 -13.22 17.75
C THR A 302 -2.82 -14.47 18.48
N SER A 303 -2.04 -14.98 19.44
CA SER A 303 -2.44 -16.12 20.28
C SER A 303 -3.65 -15.79 21.15
N GLU A 304 -3.70 -14.60 21.73
CA GLU A 304 -4.83 -14.12 22.54
C GLU A 304 -6.09 -13.95 21.69
N ILE A 305 -5.97 -13.35 20.51
CA ILE A 305 -7.07 -13.20 19.53
C ILE A 305 -7.59 -14.57 19.09
N GLN A 306 -6.71 -15.53 18.80
CA GLN A 306 -7.12 -16.90 18.48
C GLN A 306 -7.92 -17.53 19.64
N GLY A 307 -7.54 -17.26 20.89
CA GLY A 307 -8.30 -17.64 22.08
C GLY A 307 -9.69 -17.01 22.13
N MET A 308 -9.80 -15.71 21.84
CA MET A 308 -11.09 -14.99 21.78
C MET A 308 -11.99 -15.53 20.66
N VAL A 309 -11.44 -15.85 19.49
CA VAL A 309 -12.20 -16.44 18.38
C VAL A 309 -12.75 -17.83 18.74
N ARG A 310 -11.96 -18.67 19.43
CA ARG A 310 -12.44 -19.97 19.96
C ARG A 310 -13.51 -19.80 21.03
N SER A 311 -13.39 -18.78 21.88
CA SER A 311 -14.44 -18.42 22.84
C SER A 311 -15.74 -18.02 22.12
N ALA A 312 -15.66 -17.25 21.03
CA ALA A 312 -16.83 -16.89 20.23
C ALA A 312 -17.52 -18.11 19.60
N GLU A 313 -16.75 -19.12 19.17
CA GLU A 313 -17.26 -20.38 18.62
C GLU A 313 -18.09 -21.17 19.66
N THR A 314 -17.66 -21.18 20.92
CA THR A 314 -18.31 -21.91 22.02
C THR A 314 -19.38 -21.10 22.75
N ASN A 315 -19.40 -19.77 22.58
CA ASN A 315 -20.44 -18.90 23.09
C ASN A 315 -21.74 -19.09 22.29
N THR A 316 -22.73 -19.73 22.90
CA THR A 316 -24.01 -20.10 22.25
C THR A 316 -24.77 -18.89 21.68
N GLU A 317 -24.60 -17.71 22.24
CA GLU A 317 -25.28 -16.51 21.78
C GLU A 317 -24.50 -15.80 20.66
N LEU A 318 -23.21 -15.58 20.85
CA LEU A 318 -22.37 -14.91 19.86
C LEU A 318 -22.19 -15.75 18.59
N SER A 319 -22.04 -17.07 18.71
CA SER A 319 -21.91 -17.99 17.57
C SER A 319 -23.16 -18.02 16.67
N GLN A 320 -24.32 -17.54 17.13
CA GLN A 320 -25.50 -17.38 16.28
C GLN A 320 -25.33 -16.22 15.29
N PHE A 321 -24.60 -15.18 15.67
CA PHE A 321 -24.43 -13.98 14.86
C PHE A 321 -23.22 -14.06 13.92
N ILE A 322 -22.08 -14.57 14.38
CA ILE A 322 -20.82 -14.47 13.65
C ILE A 322 -20.21 -15.82 13.27
N TYR A 323 -19.39 -15.81 12.24
CA TYR A 323 -18.44 -16.90 12.00
C TYR A 323 -17.31 -16.86 13.05
N PRO A 324 -16.75 -18.02 13.46
CA PRO A 324 -15.60 -18.08 14.37
C PRO A 324 -14.30 -17.74 13.62
N VAL A 325 -14.26 -16.54 13.03
CA VAL A 325 -13.15 -15.99 12.26
C VAL A 325 -13.08 -14.49 12.52
N ALA A 326 -11.87 -13.99 12.77
CA ALA A 326 -11.56 -12.57 12.85
C ALA A 326 -10.45 -12.20 11.86
N LEU A 327 -10.50 -10.98 11.33
CA LEU A 327 -9.39 -10.35 10.63
C LEU A 327 -8.63 -9.46 11.59
N VAL A 328 -7.32 -9.69 11.70
CA VAL A 328 -6.39 -8.77 12.35
C VAL A 328 -5.83 -7.86 11.27
N PHE A 329 -5.95 -6.55 11.44
CA PHE A 329 -5.40 -5.58 10.48
C PHE A 329 -4.86 -4.34 11.21
N GLY A 330 -4.65 -3.26 10.47
CA GLY A 330 -4.22 -1.99 11.04
C GLY A 330 -2.71 -1.73 10.97
N SER A 331 -2.29 -0.72 11.71
CA SER A 331 -0.95 -0.13 11.58
C SER A 331 0.18 -1.08 11.98
N ARG A 332 -0.02 -1.93 13.00
CA ARG A 332 0.97 -2.93 13.45
C ARG A 332 1.21 -4.02 12.42
N LEU A 333 0.14 -4.63 11.89
CA LEU A 333 0.27 -5.64 10.84
C LEU A 333 0.93 -5.07 9.58
N LYS A 334 0.57 -3.83 9.24
CA LYS A 334 1.17 -3.10 8.11
C LYS A 334 2.58 -2.57 8.43
N GLY A 335 3.10 -2.82 9.63
CA GLY A 335 4.48 -2.53 10.01
C GLY A 335 4.83 -1.05 10.05
N TYR A 336 3.88 -0.13 10.27
CA TYR A 336 4.16 1.29 10.53
C TYR A 336 3.68 1.76 11.91
N GLY A 337 2.87 0.94 12.59
CA GLY A 337 2.53 1.09 14.00
C GLY A 337 3.66 0.57 14.89
N GLY A 338 3.85 1.20 16.05
CA GLY A 338 4.77 0.70 17.08
C GLY A 338 4.13 -0.40 17.94
N PRO A 339 4.86 -0.98 18.90
CA PRO A 339 4.35 -2.01 19.81
C PRO A 339 3.13 -1.58 20.63
N GLU A 340 3.02 -0.29 20.92
CA GLU A 340 1.92 0.35 21.66
C GLU A 340 0.74 0.78 20.79
N ALA A 341 0.80 0.56 19.47
CA ALA A 341 -0.32 0.86 18.60
C ALA A 341 -1.48 -0.12 18.86
N ASP A 342 -2.68 0.38 18.61
CA ASP A 342 -3.91 -0.40 18.65
C ASP A 342 -3.90 -1.54 17.62
N ILE A 343 -4.74 -2.53 17.89
CA ILE A 343 -5.02 -3.66 17.01
C ILE A 343 -6.45 -3.49 16.50
N ASP A 344 -6.56 -3.34 15.19
CA ASP A 344 -7.84 -3.28 14.51
C ASP A 344 -8.33 -4.70 14.21
N LEU A 345 -9.60 -4.96 14.54
CA LEU A 345 -10.24 -6.25 14.31
C LEU A 345 -11.50 -6.12 13.47
N ALA A 346 -11.74 -7.10 12.60
CA ALA A 346 -13.02 -7.28 11.95
C ALA A 346 -13.57 -8.70 12.16
N VAL A 347 -14.90 -8.83 12.13
CA VAL A 347 -15.61 -10.10 12.19
C VAL A 347 -16.61 -10.20 11.05
N PHE A 348 -17.00 -11.43 10.71
CA PHE A 348 -18.01 -11.69 9.68
C PHE A 348 -19.35 -12.06 10.32
N VAL A 349 -20.36 -11.23 10.11
CA VAL A 349 -21.73 -11.49 10.57
C VAL A 349 -22.44 -12.38 9.54
N LYS A 350 -23.05 -13.46 10.02
CA LYS A 350 -23.67 -14.51 9.20
C LYS A 350 -24.84 -13.98 8.37
N PRO A 351 -25.07 -14.54 7.17
CA PRO A 351 -26.28 -14.28 6.41
C PRO A 351 -27.55 -14.53 7.24
N GLY A 352 -28.52 -13.63 7.13
CA GLY A 352 -29.81 -13.72 7.83
C GLY A 352 -29.80 -13.19 9.27
N ALA A 353 -28.66 -12.75 9.81
CA ALA A 353 -28.64 -12.03 11.07
C ALA A 353 -29.47 -10.74 11.00
N ASP A 354 -30.32 -10.52 11.99
CA ASP A 354 -31.17 -9.32 12.07
C ASP A 354 -30.36 -8.10 12.49
N PHE A 355 -30.36 -7.07 11.65
CA PHE A 355 -29.63 -5.82 11.90
C PHE A 355 -30.17 -5.06 13.13
N GLU A 356 -31.44 -5.24 13.49
CA GLU A 356 -32.01 -4.65 14.72
C GLU A 356 -31.32 -5.21 15.99
N GLN A 357 -30.72 -6.40 15.90
CA GLN A 357 -29.96 -7.02 16.99
C GLN A 357 -28.50 -6.55 17.04
N ARG A 358 -28.08 -5.61 16.19
CA ARG A 358 -26.70 -5.13 16.13
C ARG A 358 -26.18 -4.59 17.47
N LYS A 359 -27.00 -3.85 18.23
CA LYS A 359 -26.59 -3.36 19.57
C LYS A 359 -26.26 -4.50 20.53
N LYS A 360 -27.03 -5.59 20.46
CA LYS A 360 -26.79 -6.80 21.25
C LYS A 360 -25.52 -7.50 20.78
N LEU A 361 -25.34 -7.66 19.47
CA LEU A 361 -24.11 -8.21 18.89
C LEU A 361 -22.87 -7.41 19.35
N GLN A 362 -22.91 -6.08 19.28
CA GLN A 362 -21.81 -5.22 19.73
C GLN A 362 -21.48 -5.39 21.21
N ALA A 363 -22.49 -5.57 22.07
CA ALA A 363 -22.27 -5.87 23.48
C ALA A 363 -21.54 -7.21 23.68
N LEU A 364 -21.95 -8.24 22.93
CA LEU A 364 -21.31 -9.56 22.96
C LEU A 364 -19.88 -9.51 22.42
N LEU A 365 -19.63 -8.78 21.33
CA LEU A 365 -18.29 -8.57 20.78
C LEU A 365 -17.37 -7.88 21.79
N ARG A 366 -17.83 -6.80 22.44
CA ARG A 366 -17.07 -6.11 23.49
C ARG A 366 -16.79 -6.99 24.69
N GLN A 367 -17.69 -7.91 25.03
CA GLN A 367 -17.47 -8.86 26.11
C GLN A 367 -16.47 -9.95 25.74
N ASN A 368 -16.52 -10.46 24.50
CA ASN A 368 -15.71 -11.58 24.06
C ASN A 368 -14.29 -11.18 23.65
N PHE A 369 -14.12 -9.99 23.04
CA PHE A 369 -12.84 -9.49 22.54
C PHE A 369 -12.25 -8.41 23.47
N GLN A 370 -12.20 -8.70 24.77
CA GLN A 370 -11.60 -7.79 25.75
C GLN A 370 -10.07 -7.87 25.71
N HIS A 371 -9.44 -6.80 25.23
CA HIS A 371 -7.99 -6.68 25.20
C HIS A 371 -7.60 -5.20 25.26
N GLU A 372 -6.53 -4.86 25.97
CA GLU A 372 -6.13 -3.45 26.17
C GLU A 372 -5.79 -2.72 24.86
N LYS A 373 -5.28 -3.46 23.86
CA LYS A 373 -4.94 -2.94 22.53
C LYS A 373 -6.07 -3.05 21.50
N ILE A 374 -7.11 -3.85 21.76
CA ILE A 374 -8.28 -3.93 20.87
C ILE A 374 -9.22 -2.83 21.35
N GLY A 375 -9.39 -1.78 20.53
CA GLY A 375 -10.36 -0.74 20.84
C GLY A 375 -11.79 -1.29 20.93
N ASN A 376 -12.74 -0.48 21.43
CA ASN A 376 -14.16 -0.85 21.46
C ASN A 376 -14.85 -0.79 20.07
N GLU A 377 -14.06 -0.80 18.99
CA GLU A 377 -14.42 -0.52 17.61
C GLU A 377 -14.06 -1.73 16.74
N ILE A 378 -14.82 -2.81 16.87
CA ILE A 378 -14.68 -4.01 16.01
C ILE A 378 -15.49 -3.77 14.74
N VAL A 379 -14.86 -3.96 13.58
CA VAL A 379 -15.51 -3.83 12.28
C VAL A 379 -16.39 -5.06 12.00
N GLU A 380 -17.59 -4.82 11.55
CA GLU A 380 -18.60 -5.84 11.25
C GLU A 380 -18.79 -5.92 9.73
N PHE A 381 -18.34 -7.02 9.10
CA PHE A 381 -18.70 -7.33 7.72
C PHE A 381 -19.99 -8.14 7.70
N TRP A 382 -21.11 -7.49 7.43
CA TRP A 382 -22.41 -8.15 7.35
C TRP A 382 -22.55 -8.89 6.03
N LEU A 383 -22.66 -10.21 6.09
CA LEU A 383 -22.79 -11.03 4.89
C LEU A 383 -24.25 -11.23 4.52
N GLU A 384 -24.52 -11.33 3.22
CA GLU A 384 -25.82 -11.72 2.67
C GLU A 384 -25.64 -12.75 1.56
N ASP A 385 -26.66 -13.56 1.35
CA ASP A 385 -26.78 -14.41 0.16
C ASP A 385 -27.62 -13.68 -0.87
N LYS A 386 -26.99 -13.29 -1.97
CA LYS A 386 -27.66 -12.65 -3.10
C LYS A 386 -27.38 -13.47 -4.35
N ASP A 387 -28.44 -13.98 -4.97
CA ASP A 387 -28.38 -14.78 -6.19
C ASP A 387 -27.48 -16.03 -6.04
N GLY A 388 -27.47 -16.65 -4.85
CA GLY A 388 -26.66 -17.83 -4.55
C GLY A 388 -25.17 -17.53 -4.32
N LYS A 389 -24.83 -16.25 -4.11
CA LYS A 389 -23.47 -15.79 -3.87
C LYS A 389 -23.40 -15.05 -2.55
N MET A 390 -22.40 -15.41 -1.76
CA MET A 390 -22.06 -14.70 -0.53
C MET A 390 -21.38 -13.37 -0.87
N GLN A 391 -21.92 -12.27 -0.35
CA GLN A 391 -21.34 -10.94 -0.51
C GLN A 391 -21.49 -10.11 0.76
N ILE A 392 -20.76 -8.99 0.85
CA ILE A 392 -20.93 -8.01 1.92
C ILE A 392 -22.11 -7.12 1.59
N ARG A 393 -23.03 -6.98 2.55
CA ARG A 393 -24.13 -6.03 2.52
C ARG A 393 -23.59 -4.64 2.80
N ASN A 394 -23.76 -3.73 1.85
CA ASN A 394 -23.48 -2.30 2.06
C ASN A 394 -24.70 -1.63 2.70
N PHE A 395 -24.45 -0.71 3.63
CA PHE A 395 -25.48 0.09 4.30
C PHE A 395 -25.35 1.55 3.88
N ASP A 396 -26.45 2.30 3.93
CA ASP A 396 -26.42 3.76 3.71
C ASP A 396 -25.75 4.52 4.87
N SER A 397 -25.61 3.86 6.03
CA SER A 397 -24.91 4.40 7.21
C SER A 397 -23.40 4.28 7.03
N HIS A 398 -22.69 5.38 7.27
CA HIS A 398 -21.23 5.46 7.16
C HIS A 398 -20.57 5.30 8.54
N GLU A 399 -21.06 4.35 9.34
CA GLU A 399 -20.46 4.07 10.64
C GLU A 399 -19.12 3.34 10.47
N VAL A 400 -18.08 3.82 11.14
CA VAL A 400 -16.71 3.26 11.07
C VAL A 400 -16.60 1.78 11.45
N THR A 401 -17.59 1.24 12.18
CA THR A 401 -17.67 -0.17 12.57
C THR A 401 -18.41 -1.04 11.55
N LEU A 402 -18.96 -0.49 10.47
CA LEU A 402 -19.60 -1.25 9.40
C LEU A 402 -18.63 -1.36 8.23
N GLY A 403 -18.17 -2.58 7.95
CA GLY A 403 -17.29 -2.83 6.82
C GLY A 403 -18.06 -2.87 5.50
N GLU A 404 -17.50 -2.31 4.45
CA GLU A 404 -18.10 -2.27 3.11
C GLU A 404 -17.45 -3.29 2.17
N ASN A 405 -18.15 -3.65 1.09
CA ASN A 405 -17.60 -4.50 0.03
C ASN A 405 -16.36 -3.88 -0.67
N SER A 406 -16.20 -2.56 -0.60
CA SER A 406 -15.09 -1.83 -1.19
C SER A 406 -13.79 -1.98 -0.37
N TRP A 407 -13.87 -2.44 0.89
CA TRP A 407 -12.74 -2.55 1.83
C TRP A 407 -11.84 -3.75 1.54
N THR A 408 -11.45 -3.91 0.28
CA THR A 408 -10.55 -4.96 -0.21
C THR A 408 -9.21 -4.95 0.48
N HIS A 409 -8.73 -3.79 0.92
CA HIS A 409 -7.50 -3.68 1.70
C HIS A 409 -7.58 -4.39 3.06
N VAL A 410 -8.76 -4.48 3.69
CA VAL A 410 -8.98 -5.28 4.91
C VAL A 410 -9.14 -6.76 4.56
N LEU A 411 -9.99 -7.07 3.57
CA LEU A 411 -10.30 -8.46 3.20
C LEU A 411 -9.09 -9.23 2.68
N PHE A 412 -8.27 -8.60 1.83
CA PHE A 412 -7.08 -9.20 1.24
C PHE A 412 -5.81 -8.94 2.04
N GLY A 413 -5.75 -7.82 2.78
CA GLY A 413 -4.56 -7.38 3.53
C GLY A 413 -4.56 -7.76 5.02
N GLY A 414 -5.70 -8.18 5.58
CA GLY A 414 -5.82 -8.64 6.97
C GLY A 414 -5.34 -10.07 7.17
N ALA A 415 -4.80 -10.37 8.35
CA ALA A 415 -4.44 -11.71 8.78
C ALA A 415 -5.68 -12.41 9.35
N TRP A 416 -5.95 -13.63 8.89
CA TRP A 416 -7.16 -14.37 9.25
C TRP A 416 -6.88 -15.22 10.49
N GLN A 417 -7.71 -15.14 11.52
CA GLN A 417 -7.57 -15.92 12.76
C GLN A 417 -8.87 -16.66 13.03
N GLY A 418 -8.81 -17.96 13.33
CA GLY A 418 -9.99 -18.75 13.65
C GLY A 418 -9.94 -20.19 13.18
N ASN A 419 -11.11 -20.74 12.87
CA ASN A 419 -11.28 -22.10 12.37
C ASN A 419 -10.85 -22.20 10.90
N GLU A 420 -9.85 -23.02 10.59
CA GLU A 420 -9.26 -23.12 9.23
C GLU A 420 -10.27 -23.52 8.15
N ASN A 421 -11.22 -24.42 8.47
CA ASN A 421 -12.25 -24.83 7.51
C ASN A 421 -13.20 -23.68 7.19
N VAL A 422 -13.55 -22.88 8.20
CA VAL A 422 -14.40 -21.71 8.03
C VAL A 422 -13.66 -20.60 7.28
N ILE A 423 -12.36 -20.40 7.54
CA ILE A 423 -11.52 -19.47 6.78
C ILE A 423 -11.51 -19.87 5.29
N ARG A 424 -11.29 -21.15 4.99
CA ARG A 424 -11.30 -21.67 3.62
C ARG A 424 -12.65 -21.44 2.94
N GLU A 425 -13.74 -21.75 3.63
CA GLU A 425 -15.11 -21.51 3.14
C GLU A 425 -15.35 -20.02 2.84
N LEU A 426 -15.01 -19.13 3.78
CA LEU A 426 -15.17 -17.69 3.59
C LEU A 426 -14.31 -17.19 2.43
N ARG A 427 -13.05 -17.60 2.31
CA ARG A 427 -12.20 -17.20 1.18
C ARG A 427 -12.79 -17.65 -0.15
N GLU A 428 -13.22 -18.90 -0.24
CA GLU A 428 -13.84 -19.45 -1.44
C GLU A 428 -15.12 -18.69 -1.81
N LYS A 429 -16.06 -18.54 -0.87
CA LYS A 429 -17.39 -17.98 -1.16
C LYS A 429 -17.39 -16.45 -1.26
N LEU A 430 -16.58 -15.76 -0.43
CA LEU A 430 -16.56 -14.30 -0.34
C LEU A 430 -15.50 -13.65 -1.23
N LEU A 431 -14.27 -14.18 -1.31
CA LEU A 431 -13.18 -13.50 -2.03
C LEU A 431 -13.13 -13.86 -3.52
N THR A 432 -13.53 -15.06 -3.92
CA THR A 432 -13.53 -15.47 -5.34
C THR A 432 -14.33 -14.51 -6.25
N PRO A 433 -15.51 -13.98 -5.84
CA PRO A 433 -16.21 -12.96 -6.63
C PRO A 433 -15.36 -11.72 -6.98
N TYR A 434 -14.41 -11.33 -6.12
CA TYR A 434 -13.53 -10.18 -6.38
C TYR A 434 -12.51 -10.42 -7.50
N LEU A 435 -12.24 -11.69 -7.82
CA LEU A 435 -11.37 -12.07 -8.93
C LEU A 435 -12.08 -11.99 -10.29
N THR A 436 -13.39 -11.79 -10.32
CA THR A 436 -14.15 -11.66 -11.56
C THR A 436 -14.25 -10.21 -12.02
N GLU A 437 -14.30 -9.99 -13.33
CA GLU A 437 -14.45 -8.64 -13.89
C GLU A 437 -15.81 -8.06 -13.49
N THR A 438 -15.78 -6.88 -12.86
CA THR A 438 -16.93 -6.19 -12.29
C THR A 438 -16.75 -4.68 -12.50
N GLU A 439 -17.84 -3.92 -12.56
CA GLU A 439 -17.80 -2.47 -12.78
C GLU A 439 -17.09 -1.71 -11.64
N ASP A 440 -17.07 -2.27 -10.43
CA ASP A 440 -16.47 -1.68 -9.22
C ASP A 440 -14.99 -2.05 -9.01
N ARG A 441 -14.39 -2.80 -9.94
CA ARG A 441 -13.01 -3.28 -9.82
C ARG A 441 -12.00 -2.15 -9.66
N GLN A 442 -12.18 -1.06 -10.40
CA GLN A 442 -11.28 0.09 -10.30
C GLN A 442 -11.32 0.70 -8.88
N THR A 443 -12.51 0.86 -8.30
CA THR A 443 -12.68 1.33 -6.92
C THR A 443 -11.96 0.41 -5.92
N ARG A 444 -12.07 -0.91 -6.09
CA ARG A 444 -11.39 -1.89 -5.24
C ARG A 444 -9.86 -1.80 -5.30
N LEU A 445 -9.29 -1.51 -6.48
CA LEU A 445 -7.86 -1.30 -6.64
C LEU A 445 -7.43 0.06 -6.04
N GLU A 446 -8.24 1.09 -6.19
CA GLU A 446 -8.00 2.40 -5.57
C GLU A 446 -8.03 2.34 -4.05
N GLU A 447 -8.88 1.50 -3.47
CA GLU A 447 -8.91 1.22 -2.02
C GLU A 447 -7.63 0.53 -1.55
N LEU A 448 -7.13 -0.47 -2.29
CA LEU A 448 -5.83 -1.09 -2.02
C LEU A 448 -4.69 -0.06 -2.12
N GLU A 449 -4.72 0.80 -3.14
CA GLU A 449 -3.72 1.86 -3.34
C GLU A 449 -3.74 2.88 -2.21
N ARG A 450 -4.93 3.38 -1.86
CA ARG A 450 -5.13 4.38 -0.81
C ARG A 450 -4.57 3.87 0.50
N ASP A 451 -4.96 2.67 0.91
CA ASP A 451 -4.51 2.10 2.17
C ASP A 451 -3.01 1.77 2.15
N THR A 452 -2.53 1.09 1.10
CA THR A 452 -1.15 0.58 1.05
C THR A 452 -0.12 1.69 0.86
N LEU A 453 -0.45 2.72 0.09
CA LEU A 453 0.49 3.76 -0.33
C LEU A 453 0.17 5.10 0.32
N GLN A 454 -1.01 5.65 0.03
CA GLN A 454 -1.34 7.03 0.37
C GLN A 454 -1.43 7.17 1.89
N TYR A 455 -2.29 6.40 2.55
CA TYR A 455 -2.43 6.43 4.00
C TYR A 455 -1.16 5.89 4.68
N ARG A 456 -0.77 4.64 4.40
CA ARG A 456 0.36 3.99 5.08
C ARG A 456 1.68 4.75 4.94
N LEU A 457 2.06 5.19 3.74
CA LEU A 457 3.36 5.83 3.53
C LEU A 457 3.33 7.34 3.78
N MET A 458 2.32 8.08 3.31
CA MET A 458 2.29 9.54 3.44
C MET A 458 1.94 10.02 4.83
N HIS A 459 1.00 9.35 5.50
CA HIS A 459 0.45 9.82 6.78
C HIS A 459 1.49 9.82 7.90
N LYS A 460 2.22 8.69 8.06
CA LYS A 460 3.30 8.53 9.05
C LYS A 460 4.41 7.55 8.65
N GLY A 461 4.18 6.64 7.70
CA GLY A 461 5.09 5.52 7.46
C GLY A 461 6.46 5.91 6.92
N TYR A 462 6.53 6.72 5.85
CA TYR A 462 7.81 6.96 5.17
C TYR A 462 8.68 7.97 5.94
N LYS A 463 8.16 9.19 6.14
CA LYS A 463 8.90 10.32 6.72
C LYS A 463 9.52 10.03 8.09
N LYS A 464 8.88 9.15 8.86
CA LYS A 464 9.35 8.75 10.20
C LYS A 464 10.59 7.85 10.17
N ASN A 465 10.74 7.06 9.11
CA ASN A 465 11.64 5.90 9.09
C ASN A 465 12.74 5.99 8.03
N PHE A 466 12.64 6.94 7.10
CA PHE A 466 13.61 7.10 6.03
C PHE A 466 14.06 8.56 5.91
N PRO A 467 15.35 8.81 5.64
CA PRO A 467 15.82 10.14 5.32
C PRO A 467 15.25 10.59 3.98
N GLN A 468 15.01 11.89 3.86
CA GLN A 468 14.60 12.49 2.59
C GLN A 468 15.76 12.40 1.58
N CYS A 469 15.45 11.96 0.36
CA CYS A 469 16.36 11.79 -0.77
C CYS A 469 15.68 12.32 -2.05
N GLY A 470 16.30 13.32 -2.70
CA GLY A 470 15.78 13.89 -3.95
C GLY A 470 14.63 14.88 -3.74
N GLY A 471 13.68 14.90 -4.68
CA GLY A 471 12.57 15.85 -4.72
C GLY A 471 12.73 16.99 -5.73
N ILE A 472 11.70 17.83 -5.85
CA ILE A 472 11.68 19.01 -6.71
C ILE A 472 11.79 20.25 -5.81
N HIS A 473 12.92 20.93 -5.88
CA HIS A 473 13.24 22.09 -5.01
C HIS A 473 13.33 23.35 -5.86
N THR A 474 12.19 23.95 -6.17
CA THR A 474 12.08 25.22 -6.90
C THR A 474 11.24 26.22 -6.13
N GLU A 475 11.30 27.50 -6.50
CA GLU A 475 10.55 28.59 -5.85
C GLU A 475 9.05 28.28 -5.73
N HIS A 476 8.45 27.77 -6.80
CA HIS A 476 7.02 27.46 -6.89
C HIS A 476 6.71 25.97 -6.74
N SER A 477 7.66 25.16 -6.26
CA SER A 477 7.49 23.71 -6.17
C SER A 477 6.35 23.29 -5.22
N ASP A 478 6.01 24.12 -4.23
CA ASP A 478 4.86 23.92 -3.34
C ASP A 478 3.51 23.90 -4.06
N LYS A 479 3.41 24.53 -5.24
CA LYS A 479 2.19 24.52 -6.06
C LYS A 479 1.80 23.12 -6.53
N ILE A 480 2.78 22.22 -6.71
CA ILE A 480 2.55 20.81 -7.05
C ILE A 480 2.67 19.89 -5.83
N ASP A 481 2.71 20.45 -4.62
CA ASP A 481 2.91 19.71 -3.37
C ASP A 481 4.30 19.07 -3.23
N SER A 482 5.35 19.70 -3.76
CA SER A 482 6.73 19.17 -3.70
C SER A 482 7.27 18.92 -2.29
N LYS A 483 6.72 19.62 -1.28
CA LYS A 483 7.08 19.46 0.13
C LYS A 483 6.59 18.13 0.73
N SER A 484 5.69 17.45 0.02
CA SER A 484 5.19 16.13 0.42
C SER A 484 6.22 15.04 0.12
N MET A 485 6.14 13.92 0.84
CA MET A 485 7.01 12.76 0.58
C MET A 485 6.76 12.13 -0.79
N PHE A 486 5.64 12.44 -1.47
CA PHE A 486 5.32 11.89 -2.78
C PHE A 486 6.43 12.14 -3.82
N TYR A 487 7.17 13.25 -3.71
CA TYR A 487 8.26 13.60 -4.63
C TYR A 487 9.63 13.04 -4.24
N ASP A 488 9.74 12.47 -3.05
CA ASP A 488 10.97 11.86 -2.57
C ASP A 488 11.30 10.59 -3.36
N SER A 489 12.54 10.45 -3.82
CA SER A 489 12.96 9.33 -4.67
C SER A 489 12.86 8.00 -3.91
N GLY A 490 13.17 7.99 -2.61
CA GLY A 490 13.06 6.81 -1.77
C GLY A 490 11.61 6.43 -1.45
N TYR A 491 10.74 7.42 -1.25
CA TYR A 491 9.29 7.20 -1.14
C TYR A 491 8.77 6.55 -2.42
N ARG A 492 9.09 7.12 -3.58
CA ARG A 492 8.60 6.64 -4.89
C ARG A 492 9.10 5.23 -5.20
N GLN A 493 10.34 4.92 -4.83
CA GLN A 493 10.89 3.58 -4.95
C GLN A 493 10.13 2.56 -4.08
N LEU A 494 9.83 2.93 -2.82
CA LEU A 494 9.04 2.09 -1.92
C LEU A 494 7.59 1.95 -2.41
N ALA A 495 6.95 3.06 -2.78
CA ALA A 495 5.58 3.08 -3.25
C ALA A 495 5.43 2.24 -4.53
N THR A 496 6.40 2.28 -5.44
CA THR A 496 6.43 1.43 -6.65
C THR A 496 6.47 -0.06 -6.30
N ARG A 497 7.35 -0.46 -5.37
CA ARG A 497 7.44 -1.85 -4.89
C ARG A 497 6.14 -2.32 -4.26
N LEU A 498 5.54 -1.48 -3.42
CA LEU A 498 4.28 -1.79 -2.75
C LEU A 498 3.08 -1.79 -3.70
N PHE A 499 3.04 -0.88 -4.68
CA PHE A 499 2.03 -0.90 -5.74
C PHE A 499 2.11 -2.22 -6.50
N ALA A 500 3.31 -2.57 -6.97
CA ALA A 500 3.53 -3.82 -7.69
C ALA A 500 3.08 -5.01 -6.84
N SER A 501 3.54 -5.12 -5.59
CA SER A 501 3.28 -6.30 -4.75
C SER A 501 1.87 -6.39 -4.17
N ARG A 502 1.16 -5.27 -3.95
CA ARG A 502 -0.08 -5.27 -3.13
C ARG A 502 -1.29 -4.62 -3.79
N VAL A 503 -1.10 -3.75 -4.78
CA VAL A 503 -2.21 -3.17 -5.55
C VAL A 503 -2.47 -4.08 -6.76
N PHE A 504 -2.93 -5.29 -6.44
CA PHE A 504 -3.09 -6.37 -7.39
C PHE A 504 -4.18 -7.35 -6.94
N ILE A 505 -5.14 -7.59 -7.84
CA ILE A 505 -6.15 -8.64 -7.70
C ILE A 505 -6.17 -9.37 -9.05
N PRO A 506 -5.78 -10.65 -9.15
CA PRO A 506 -5.85 -11.39 -10.41
C PRO A 506 -7.26 -11.39 -11.01
N LYS A 507 -7.34 -11.44 -12.35
CA LYS A 507 -8.62 -11.60 -13.07
C LYS A 507 -8.82 -13.05 -13.47
N LEU A 508 -9.99 -13.61 -13.17
CA LEU A 508 -10.41 -14.87 -13.76
C LEU A 508 -11.01 -14.61 -15.14
N PRO A 509 -10.78 -15.51 -16.12
CA PRO A 509 -11.48 -15.44 -17.39
C PRO A 509 -12.99 -15.44 -17.17
N ALA A 510 -13.70 -14.66 -17.98
CA ALA A 510 -15.15 -14.79 -18.04
C ALA A 510 -15.50 -16.25 -18.36
N PRO A 511 -16.50 -16.84 -17.69
CA PRO A 511 -16.93 -18.20 -18.01
C PRO A 511 -17.26 -18.26 -19.50
N LYS A 512 -16.64 -19.21 -20.22
CA LYS A 512 -16.93 -19.45 -21.63
C LYS A 512 -18.41 -19.78 -21.74
N LYS A 513 -19.18 -18.90 -22.39
CA LYS A 513 -20.61 -19.07 -22.62
C LYS A 513 -20.90 -20.23 -23.56
#